data_AF-A0A7Y3BD45-F1
#
_entry.id   AF-A0A7Y3BD45-F1
#
_cell.length_a   1.000
_cell.length_b   1.000
_cell.length_c   1.000
_cell.angle_alpha   90.00
_cell.angle_beta   90.00
_cell.angle_gamma   90.00
#
_symmetry.space_group_name_H-M   'P 1'
#
loop_
_entity.id
_entity.type
_entity.pdbx_description
1 polymer ?
#
loop_
_entity_poly.entity_id
_entity_poly.type
_entity_poly.pdbx_seq_one_letter_code
_entity_poly.pdbx_strand_id
1 'polypeptide(L)'
;MFPFRDHNPSHRTPYVTWALIAINILVFISYYSLFSNERALANFFFTYGLVPAVAEPTTFVTSMFLHGGFMHLAGNMLFLYVFGDNLEDAMGHVKFLTFY
;
A
#
# COMPACT_ATOMS: atom_id res chain seq x y z
N MET A 1 -18.81 -13.36 -4.01
CA MET A 1 -19.22 -11.96 -4.26
C MET A 1 -17.96 -11.10 -4.22
N PHE A 2 -17.71 -10.25 -5.21
CA PHE A 2 -16.58 -9.31 -5.15
C PHE A 2 -16.92 -8.17 -4.16
N PRO A 3 -16.05 -7.86 -3.19
CA PRO A 3 -16.32 -6.83 -2.20
C PRO A 3 -16.06 -5.44 -2.81
N PHE A 4 -17.12 -4.75 -3.22
CA PHE A 4 -17.01 -3.37 -3.74
C PHE A 4 -17.23 -2.30 -2.67
N ARG A 5 -17.88 -2.68 -1.57
CA ARG A 5 -18.21 -1.82 -0.44
C ARG A 5 -18.58 -2.70 0.75
N ASP A 6 -18.45 -2.15 1.94
CA ASP A 6 -18.98 -2.72 3.17
C ASP A 6 -20.37 -2.12 3.51
N HIS A 7 -20.96 -2.57 4.63
CA HIS A 7 -22.26 -2.07 5.11
C HIS A 7 -22.12 -1.00 6.19
N ASN A 8 -20.91 -0.72 6.68
CA ASN A 8 -20.70 0.20 7.78
C ASN A 8 -20.52 1.63 7.22
N PRO A 9 -21.47 2.54 7.45
CA PRO A 9 -21.34 3.90 6.93
C PRO A 9 -20.17 4.62 7.62
N SER A 10 -19.27 5.23 6.83
CA SER A 10 -18.26 6.16 7.34
C SER A 10 -18.83 7.57 7.49
N HIS A 11 -18.55 8.21 8.63
CA HIS A 11 -19.03 9.56 8.93
C HIS A 11 -18.01 10.66 8.62
N ARG A 12 -16.77 10.28 8.28
CA ARG A 12 -15.67 11.18 7.92
C ARG A 12 -15.16 10.91 6.52
N THR A 13 -14.67 11.96 5.87
CA THR A 13 -13.96 11.84 4.59
C THR A 13 -12.59 11.19 4.82
N PRO A 14 -12.26 10.05 4.18
CA PRO A 14 -11.07 9.27 4.50
C PRO A 14 -9.82 9.74 3.71
N TYR A 15 -9.33 10.93 4.05
CA TYR A 15 -8.21 11.57 3.35
C TYR A 15 -6.92 10.75 3.39
N VAL A 16 -6.62 10.09 4.52
CA VAL A 16 -5.41 9.29 4.67
C VAL A 16 -5.50 8.03 3.82
N THR A 17 -6.65 7.37 3.80
CA THR A 17 -6.90 6.21 2.93
C THR A 17 -6.67 6.58 1.47
N TRP A 18 -7.23 7.70 1.00
CA TRP A 18 -7.02 8.16 -0.37
C TRP A 18 -5.56 8.51 -0.67
N ALA A 19 -4.87 9.17 0.27
CA ALA A 19 -3.46 9.51 0.13
C ALA A 19 -2.59 8.24 0.04
N LEU A 20 -2.84 7.25 0.90
CA LEU A 20 -2.13 5.97 0.88
C LEU A 20 -2.37 5.21 -0.41
N ILE A 21 -3.60 5.17 -0.93
CA ILE A 21 -3.91 4.58 -2.24
C ILE A 21 -3.11 5.29 -3.34
N ALA A 22 -3.13 6.62 -3.37
CA ALA A 22 -2.40 7.40 -4.36
C ALA A 22 -0.88 7.15 -4.29
N ILE A 23 -0.30 7.12 -3.08
CA ILE A 23 1.12 6.85 -2.87
C ILE A 23 1.48 5.44 -3.37
N ASN A 24 0.71 4.42 -3.03
CA ASN A 24 0.94 3.05 -3.50
C ASN A 24 0.91 2.95 -5.03
N ILE A 25 -0.04 3.62 -5.68
CA ILE A 25 -0.12 3.67 -7.15
C ILE A 25 1.09 4.39 -7.74
N LEU A 26 1.47 5.55 -7.20
CA LEU A 26 2.61 6.33 -7.70
C LEU A 26 3.93 5.57 -7.54
N VAL A 27 4.13 4.93 -6.39
CA VAL A 27 5.32 4.07 -6.14
C VAL A 27 5.33 2.92 -7.14
N PHE A 28 4.22 2.21 -7.34
CA PHE A 28 4.14 1.13 -8.33
C PHE A 28 4.49 1.60 -9.75
N ILE A 29 3.94 2.74 -10.19
CA ILE A 29 4.22 3.32 -11.51
C ILE A 29 5.71 3.66 -11.65
N SER A 30 6.35 4.18 -10.59
CA SER A 30 7.75 4.61 -10.62
C SER A 30 8.74 3.49 -10.99
N TYR A 31 8.43 2.24 -10.63
CA TYR A 31 9.27 1.08 -10.95
C TYR A 31 8.62 0.11 -11.96
N TYR A 32 7.45 0.44 -12.52
CA TYR A 32 6.71 -0.45 -13.42
C TYR A 32 7.53 -0.90 -14.63
N SER A 33 8.40 -0.03 -15.16
CA SER A 33 9.29 -0.36 -16.28
C SER A 33 10.27 -1.50 -15.96
N LEU A 34 10.61 -1.71 -14.68
CA LEU A 34 11.52 -2.76 -14.25
C LEU A 34 10.93 -4.17 -14.41
N PHE A 35 9.61 -4.34 -14.54
CA PHE A 35 9.00 -5.64 -14.82
C PHE A 35 9.46 -6.26 -16.15
N SER A 36 10.02 -5.46 -17.06
CA SER A 36 10.64 -5.96 -18.30
C SER A 36 12.06 -6.51 -18.10
N ASN A 37 12.66 -6.35 -16.91
CA ASN A 37 14.02 -6.74 -16.59
C ASN A 37 14.07 -7.36 -15.18
N GLU A 38 13.99 -8.69 -15.12
CA GLU A 38 13.93 -9.45 -13.87
C GLU A 38 15.09 -9.14 -12.92
N ARG A 39 16.32 -8.95 -13.43
CA ARG A 39 17.49 -8.63 -12.61
C ARG A 39 17.39 -7.24 -11.98
N ALA A 40 16.95 -6.24 -12.76
CA ALA A 40 16.77 -4.89 -12.25
C ALA A 40 15.63 -4.83 -11.23
N LEU A 41 14.53 -5.55 -11.50
CA LEU A 41 13.40 -5.66 -10.58
C LEU A 41 13.81 -6.33 -9.26
N ALA A 42 14.56 -7.43 -9.32
CA ALA A 42 15.07 -8.11 -8.13
C ALA A 42 15.97 -7.19 -7.30
N ASN A 43 16.91 -6.48 -7.93
CA ASN A 43 17.76 -5.52 -7.23
C ASN A 43 16.94 -4.41 -6.55
N PHE A 44 15.88 -3.91 -7.21
CA PHE A 44 14.99 -2.90 -6.63
C PHE A 44 14.27 -3.44 -5.39
N PHE A 45 13.71 -4.66 -5.46
CA PHE A 45 13.08 -5.30 -4.31
C PHE A 45 14.06 -5.63 -3.18
N PHE A 46 15.31 -6.01 -3.47
CA PHE A 46 16.34 -6.20 -2.44
C PHE A 46 16.76 -4.90 -1.77
N THR A 47 16.64 -3.76 -2.46
CA THR A 47 17.03 -2.44 -1.92
C THR A 47 15.93 -1.85 -1.04
N TYR A 48 14.66 -1.98 -1.45
CA TYR A 48 13.53 -1.30 -0.77
C TYR A 48 12.61 -2.25 -0.01
N GLY A 49 12.74 -3.57 -0.22
CA GLY A 49 11.98 -4.59 0.48
C GLY A 49 12.65 -4.98 1.80
N LEU A 50 11.83 -5.47 2.74
CA LEU A 50 12.32 -5.96 4.01
C LEU A 50 12.85 -7.38 3.85
N VAL A 51 14.17 -7.54 3.86
CA VAL A 51 14.85 -8.85 3.87
C VAL A 51 15.48 -9.05 5.23
N PRO A 52 15.02 -10.01 6.06
CA PRO A 52 15.44 -10.13 7.46
C PRO A 52 16.96 -10.21 7.68
N ALA A 53 17.69 -10.82 6.75
CA ALA A 53 19.14 -10.99 6.86
C ALA A 53 19.92 -9.67 6.68
N VAL A 54 19.33 -8.64 6.05
CA VAL A 54 19.96 -7.36 5.71
C VAL A 54 19.00 -6.19 5.96
N ALA A 55 18.14 -6.33 6.97
CA ALA A 55 17.10 -5.34 7.25
C ALA A 55 17.71 -4.01 7.68
N GLU A 56 17.33 -2.94 6.98
CA GLU A 56 17.69 -1.56 7.32
C GLU A 56 16.45 -0.84 7.87
N PRO A 57 16.59 0.17 8.76
CA PRO A 57 15.45 0.88 9.34
C PRO A 57 14.46 1.44 8.30
N THR A 58 14.95 1.88 7.15
CA THR A 58 14.13 2.40 6.06
C THR A 58 13.28 1.32 5.39
N THR A 59 13.76 0.07 5.33
CA THR A 59 13.07 -1.04 4.67
C THR A 59 11.77 -1.43 5.35
N PHE A 60 11.62 -1.16 6.66
CA PHE A 60 10.36 -1.35 7.37
C PHE A 60 9.24 -0.48 6.81
N VAL A 61 9.57 0.74 6.34
CA VAL A 61 8.60 1.68 5.76
C VAL A 61 8.49 1.46 4.26
N THR A 62 9.61 1.39 3.54
CA THR A 62 9.56 1.29 2.06
C THR A 62 8.92 -0.01 1.61
N SER A 63 9.06 -1.11 2.35
CA SER A 63 8.46 -2.39 1.97
C SER A 63 6.93 -2.36 1.95
N MET A 64 6.31 -1.49 2.74
CA MET A 64 4.85 -1.38 2.84
C MET A 64 4.20 -0.91 1.52
N PHE A 65 4.97 -0.24 0.66
CA PHE A 65 4.48 0.32 -0.61
C PHE A 65 4.84 -0.52 -1.84
N LEU A 66 5.58 -1.62 -1.66
CA LEU A 66 6.06 -2.46 -2.75
C LEU A 66 5.04 -3.56 -3.11
N HIS A 67 4.76 -3.68 -4.40
CA HIS A 67 3.82 -4.66 -4.94
C HIS A 67 4.45 -5.48 -6.07
N GLY A 68 4.46 -6.81 -5.92
CA GLY A 68 4.97 -7.77 -6.92
C GLY A 68 4.22 -7.89 -8.24
N GLY A 69 3.22 -7.05 -8.51
CA GLY A 69 2.50 -7.05 -9.79
C GLY A 69 1.15 -6.33 -9.74
N PHE A 70 0.55 -6.13 -10.91
CA PHE A 70 -0.70 -5.38 -11.05
C PHE A 70 -1.85 -5.97 -10.22
N MET A 71 -2.06 -7.29 -10.27
CA MET A 71 -3.12 -7.95 -9.50
C MET A 71 -2.88 -7.85 -7.99
N HIS A 72 -1.62 -7.87 -7.55
CA HIS A 72 -1.26 -7.69 -6.16
C HIS A 72 -1.57 -6.26 -5.68
N LEU A 73 -1.23 -5.24 -6.48
CA LEU A 73 -1.61 -3.85 -6.21
C LEU A 73 -3.14 -3.68 -6.19
N ALA A 74 -3.84 -4.15 -7.23
CA ALA A 74 -5.28 -4.00 -7.36
C ALA A 74 -6.04 -4.63 -6.17
N GLY A 75 -5.61 -5.82 -5.73
CA GLY A 75 -6.20 -6.49 -4.56
C GLY A 75 -6.00 -5.70 -3.26
N ASN A 76 -4.80 -5.19 -3.02
CA ASN A 76 -4.52 -4.38 -1.82
C ASN A 76 -5.25 -3.04 -1.84
N MET A 77 -5.31 -2.36 -2.99
CA MET A 77 -6.03 -1.09 -3.11
C MET A 77 -7.54 -1.28 -2.96
N LEU A 78 -8.09 -2.40 -3.45
CA LEU A 78 -9.49 -2.74 -3.19
C LEU A 78 -9.74 -2.95 -1.70
N PHE A 79 -8.86 -3.70 -1.02
CA PHE A 79 -8.99 -3.92 0.42
C PHE A 79 -8.90 -2.61 1.21
N LEU A 80 -7.89 -1.78 0.91
CA LEU A 80 -7.71 -0.49 1.55
C LEU A 80 -8.88 0.47 1.26
N TYR A 81 -9.44 0.43 0.05
CA TYR A 81 -10.62 1.23 -0.30
C TYR A 81 -11.88 0.79 0.46
N VAL A 82 -12.09 -0.53 0.62
CA VAL A 82 -13.30 -1.08 1.25
C VAL A 82 -13.28 -0.98 2.77
N PHE A 83 -12.11 -1.06 3.41
CA PHE A 83 -11.99 -1.11 4.88
C PHE A 83 -11.24 0.08 5.49
N GLY A 84 -10.45 0.79 4.70
CA GLY A 84 -9.61 1.89 5.19
C GLY A 84 -10.43 3.07 5.70
N ASP A 85 -11.56 3.37 5.06
CA ASP A 85 -12.42 4.47 5.49
C ASP A 85 -13.07 4.22 6.86
N ASN A 86 -13.49 2.98 7.14
CA ASN A 86 -14.01 2.61 8.46
C ASN A 86 -12.92 2.68 9.55
N LEU A 87 -11.71 2.21 9.25
CA LEU A 87 -10.58 2.27 10.17
C LEU A 87 -10.19 3.73 10.46
N GLU A 88 -10.13 4.56 9.42
CA GLU A 88 -9.83 5.97 9.54
C GLU A 88 -10.92 6.74 10.29
N ASP A 89 -12.20 6.39 10.10
CA ASP A 89 -13.31 6.97 10.84
C ASP A 89 -13.23 6.62 12.33
N ALA A 90 -12.97 5.35 12.65
CA ALA A 90 -12.86 4.85 14.02
C ALA A 90 -11.64 5.41 14.78
N MET A 91 -10.48 5.52 14.12
CA MET A 91 -9.22 5.93 14.76
C MET A 91 -8.98 7.45 14.65
N GLY A 92 -9.51 8.10 13.62
CA GLY A 92 -9.11 9.43 13.17
C GLY A 92 -7.82 9.42 12.35
N HIS A 93 -7.64 10.44 11.50
CA HIS A 93 -6.56 10.54 10.50
C HIS A 93 -5.16 10.22 11.05
N VAL A 94 -4.75 10.88 12.14
CA VAL A 94 -3.37 10.79 12.68
C VAL A 94 -3.07 9.41 13.24
N LYS A 95 -4.01 8.85 14.02
CA LYS A 95 -3.83 7.52 14.62
C LYS A 95 -3.84 6.43 13.56
N PHE A 96 -4.73 6.56 12.56
CA PHE A 96 -4.75 5.65 11.43
C PHE A 96 -3.42 5.70 10.64
N LEU A 97 -2.91 6.89 10.33
CA LEU A 97 -1.64 7.04 9.62
C LEU A 97 -0.44 6.49 10.40
N THR A 98 -0.42 6.63 11.72
CA THR A 98 0.69 6.11 12.55
C THR A 98 0.58 4.60 12.75
N PHE A 99 -0.63 4.06 12.69
CA PHE A 99 -0.89 2.62 12.77
C PHE A 99 -0.55 1.90 11.47
N TYR A 100 -0.83 2.55 10.34
CA TYR A 100 -0.44 2.09 9.01
C TYR A 100 1.08 1.97 8.92
#